data_AF-A0A930GVR5-F1
#
_entry.id   AF-A0A930GVR5-F1
#
_cell.length_a   1.000
_cell.length_b   1.000
_cell.length_c   1.000
_cell.angle_alpha   90.00
_cell.angle_beta   90.00
_cell.angle_gamma   90.00
#
_symmetry.space_group_name_H-M   'P 1'
#
loop_
_entity.id
_entity.type
_entity.pdbx_description
1 polymer ?
#
loop_
_entity_poly.entity_id
_entity_poly.type
_entity_poly.pdbx_seq_one_letter_code
_entity_poly.pdbx_strand_id
1 'polypeptide(L)'
;MLPLKVIQQLIKESDLFKQVYIGKLDNKKEKSLGIYHRKSSGTPIKALGGLEHTSYGISPLSLLIHWNKSFVETEDASIKLFQFLQSKDKEFQIGDTVVRYLSLAVPEPQDVGTDDSGVYEFVIWIDVIYERK
;
A
#
# COMPACT_ATOMS: atom_id res chain seq x y z
N MET A 1 -6.61 -7.45 -11.69
CA MET A 1 -6.47 -7.01 -10.28
C MET A 1 -5.14 -7.52 -9.80
N LEU A 2 -4.32 -6.66 -9.18
CA LEU A 2 -3.00 -7.07 -8.70
C LEU A 2 -3.16 -7.83 -7.37
N PRO A 3 -2.57 -9.04 -7.21
CA PRO A 3 -2.58 -9.73 -5.92
C PRO A 3 -1.87 -8.93 -4.83
N LEU A 4 -2.49 -8.79 -3.65
CA LEU A 4 -1.90 -8.04 -2.53
C LEU A 4 -0.53 -8.56 -2.06
N LYS A 5 -0.22 -9.83 -2.34
CA LYS A 5 1.08 -10.44 -2.07
C LYS A 5 2.24 -9.72 -2.78
N VAL A 6 1.99 -9.15 -3.95
CA VAL A 6 3.00 -8.34 -4.68
C VAL A 6 3.39 -7.13 -3.84
N ILE A 7 2.40 -6.39 -3.33
CA ILE A 7 2.67 -5.21 -2.50
C ILE A 7 3.21 -5.58 -1.12
N GLN A 8 2.81 -6.73 -0.56
CA GLN A 8 3.45 -7.25 0.65
C GLN A 8 4.96 -7.45 0.48
N GLN A 9 5.41 -7.96 -0.68
CA GLN A 9 6.83 -8.14 -0.96
C GLN A 9 7.56 -6.78 -1.01
N LEU A 10 6.99 -5.80 -1.71
CA LEU A 10 7.53 -4.44 -1.75
C LEU A 10 7.64 -3.81 -0.36
N ILE A 11 6.60 -3.91 0.47
CA ILE A 11 6.62 -3.33 1.82
C ILE A 11 7.69 -4.00 2.69
N LYS A 12 7.94 -5.29 2.52
CA LYS A 12 9.02 -6.00 3.24
C LYS A 12 10.42 -5.49 2.86
N GLU A 13 10.61 -4.92 1.67
CA GLU A 13 11.89 -4.30 1.29
C GLU A 13 12.20 -3.03 2.10
N SER A 14 11.20 -2.37 2.69
CA SER A 14 11.42 -1.20 3.55
C SER A 14 12.07 -1.54 4.89
N ASP A 15 12.00 -2.82 5.32
CA ASP A 15 12.48 -3.30 6.63
C ASP A 15 11.90 -2.54 7.85
N LEU A 16 10.77 -1.84 7.69
CA LEU A 16 10.15 -1.05 8.76
C LEU A 16 9.28 -1.89 9.70
N PHE A 17 8.63 -2.93 9.18
CA PHE A 17 7.56 -3.64 9.89
C PHE A 17 7.97 -5.05 10.31
N LYS A 18 7.63 -5.41 11.55
CA LYS A 18 7.81 -6.78 12.05
C LYS A 18 6.89 -7.78 11.34
N GLN A 19 5.70 -7.33 10.96
CA GLN A 19 4.69 -8.14 10.29
C GLN A 19 3.93 -7.31 9.26
N VAL A 20 3.65 -7.91 8.11
CA VAL A 20 2.85 -7.29 7.04
C VAL A 20 1.70 -8.23 6.72
N TYR A 21 0.48 -7.83 7.03
CA TYR A 21 -0.74 -8.59 6.87
C TYR A 21 -1.45 -8.25 5.55
N ILE A 22 -2.13 -9.24 4.98
CA ILE A 22 -3.01 -9.07 3.82
C ILE A 22 -4.45 -9.28 4.30
N GLY A 23 -5.31 -8.28 4.13
CA GLY A 23 -6.67 -8.33 4.67
C GLY A 23 -6.66 -8.18 6.19
N LYS A 24 -6.99 -9.22 6.94
CA LYS A 24 -7.16 -9.11 8.40
C LYS A 24 -5.81 -8.94 9.11
N LEU A 25 -5.66 -7.91 9.95
CA LEU A 25 -4.61 -7.86 10.96
C LEU A 25 -4.93 -8.91 12.03
N ASP A 26 -4.33 -10.09 11.91
CA ASP A 26 -4.54 -11.15 12.89
C ASP A 26 -3.66 -10.89 14.13
N ASN A 27 -4.30 -10.83 15.30
CA ASN A 27 -3.72 -10.50 16.61
C ASN A 27 -3.13 -9.09 16.80
N LYS A 28 -3.41 -8.12 15.91
CA LYS A 28 -3.02 -6.69 16.03
C LYS A 28 -1.66 -6.48 16.72
N LYS A 29 -0.63 -7.15 16.20
CA LYS A 29 0.71 -7.05 16.79
C LYS A 29 1.25 -5.65 16.53
N GLU A 30 1.86 -5.04 17.54
CA GLU A 30 2.58 -3.78 17.37
C GLU A 30 3.64 -3.86 16.26
N LYS A 31 3.89 -2.71 15.62
CA LYS A 31 4.82 -2.52 14.51
C LYS A 31 4.48 -3.41 13.33
N SER A 32 3.21 -3.42 12.96
CA SER A 32 2.69 -4.15 11.81
C SER A 32 1.99 -3.25 10.80
N LEU A 33 1.78 -3.77 9.60
CA LEU A 33 1.08 -3.09 8.52
C LEU A 33 0.01 -3.98 7.93
N GLY A 34 -1.20 -3.45 7.74
CA GLY A 34 -2.29 -4.10 7.00
C GLY A 34 -2.40 -3.58 5.57
N ILE A 35 -2.52 -4.50 4.62
CA ILE A 35 -2.74 -4.18 3.20
C ILE A 35 -4.17 -4.54 2.83
N TYR A 36 -4.90 -3.55 2.30
CA TYR A 36 -6.29 -3.69 1.89
C TYR A 36 -6.50 -3.18 0.47
N HIS A 37 -7.43 -3.81 -0.25
CA HIS A 37 -8.00 -3.17 -1.44
C HIS A 37 -8.87 -1.99 -0.99
N ARG A 38 -8.65 -0.82 -1.60
CA ARG A 38 -9.56 0.30 -1.45
C ARG A 38 -10.80 0.04 -2.30
N LYS A 39 -11.99 0.22 -1.73
CA LYS A 39 -13.25 0.06 -2.48
C LYS A 39 -13.21 0.99 -3.69
N SER A 40 -13.37 0.43 -4.88
CA SER A 40 -13.57 1.17 -6.12
C SER A 40 -14.88 0.73 -6.76
N SER A 41 -15.56 1.67 -7.41
CA SER A 41 -16.75 1.42 -8.21
C SER A 41 -16.46 1.82 -9.66
N GLY A 42 -17.07 1.13 -10.62
CA GLY A 42 -16.96 1.45 -12.04
C GLY A 42 -16.48 0.28 -12.88
N THR A 43 -16.20 0.59 -14.14
CA THR A 43 -15.81 -0.40 -15.16
C THR A 43 -14.29 -0.63 -15.13
N PRO A 44 -13.81 -1.87 -15.33
CA PRO A 44 -12.38 -2.14 -15.52
C PRO A 44 -11.79 -1.27 -16.64
N ILE A 45 -10.53 -0.86 -16.47
CA ILE A 45 -9.78 -0.14 -17.51
C ILE A 45 -9.76 -0.99 -18.78
N LYS A 46 -10.14 -0.37 -19.88
CA LYS A 46 -10.15 -0.95 -21.22
C LYS A 46 -9.74 0.13 -22.22
N ALA A 47 -8.66 -0.12 -22.94
CA ALA A 47 -8.21 0.76 -24.02
C ALA A 47 -9.16 0.69 -25.23
N LEU A 48 -9.05 1.69 -26.11
CA LEU A 48 -9.62 1.58 -27.46
C LEU A 48 -8.99 0.36 -28.15
N GLY A 49 -9.83 -0.49 -28.76
CA GLY A 49 -9.40 -1.79 -29.30
C GLY A 49 -9.61 -2.98 -28.37
N GLY A 50 -9.99 -2.78 -27.10
CA GLY A 50 -10.34 -3.86 -26.18
C GLY A 50 -9.23 -4.26 -25.20
N LEU A 51 -9.38 -5.42 -24.56
CA LEU A 51 -8.48 -5.87 -23.49
C LEU A 51 -7.07 -6.18 -24.00
N GLU A 52 -6.94 -6.70 -25.22
CA GLU A 52 -5.64 -7.00 -25.86
C GLU A 52 -4.78 -5.75 -26.05
N HIS A 53 -5.40 -4.57 -26.16
CA HIS A 53 -4.72 -3.28 -26.28
C HIS A 53 -4.59 -2.55 -24.94
N THR A 54 -5.00 -3.17 -23.83
CA THR A 54 -4.94 -2.56 -22.50
C THR A 54 -3.63 -2.95 -21.82
N SER A 55 -2.61 -2.10 -21.95
CA SER A 55 -1.23 -2.40 -21.50
C SER A 55 -1.00 -2.32 -19.99
N TYR A 56 -1.89 -1.68 -19.23
CA TYR A 56 -1.72 -1.49 -17.79
C TYR A 56 -3.02 -1.64 -16.99
N GLY A 57 -2.86 -1.87 -15.70
CA GLY A 57 -3.94 -1.87 -14.72
C GLY A 57 -3.62 -0.93 -13.57
N ILE A 58 -4.67 -0.56 -12.83
CA ILE A 58 -4.55 0.20 -11.58
C ILE A 58 -5.07 -0.70 -10.46
N SER A 59 -4.34 -0.76 -9.34
CA SER A 59 -4.78 -1.41 -8.11
C SER A 59 -4.78 -0.40 -6.97
N PRO A 60 -5.96 0.16 -6.62
CA PRO A 60 -6.11 1.05 -5.47
C PRO A 60 -6.01 0.29 -4.15
N LEU A 61 -5.11 0.75 -3.27
CA LEU A 61 -4.80 0.09 -2.01
C LEU A 61 -4.82 1.08 -0.84
N SER A 62 -5.11 0.53 0.33
CA SER A 62 -4.99 1.20 1.62
C SER A 62 -3.98 0.45 2.47
N LEU A 63 -2.95 1.16 2.94
CA LEU A 63 -1.92 0.66 3.83
C LEU A 63 -2.19 1.21 5.22
N LEU A 64 -2.63 0.35 6.14
CA LEU A 64 -2.87 0.72 7.54
C LEU A 64 -1.63 0.39 8.37
N ILE A 65 -0.98 1.41 8.88
CA ILE A 65 0.16 1.31 9.79
C ILE A 65 -0.39 1.17 11.20
N HIS A 66 -0.09 0.04 11.86
CA HIS A 66 -0.47 -0.23 13.24
C HIS A 66 0.81 -0.36 14.06
N TRP A 67 1.22 0.73 14.71
CA TRP A 67 2.59 0.84 15.22
C TRP A 67 2.70 0.58 16.72
N ASN A 68 2.49 1.58 17.58
CA ASN A 68 2.52 1.41 19.03
C ASN A 68 1.75 2.54 19.75
N LYS A 69 1.91 2.64 21.07
CA LYS A 69 1.26 3.66 21.91
C LYS A 69 1.96 5.03 21.93
N SER A 70 2.97 5.24 21.08
CA SER A 70 3.67 6.51 20.94
C SER A 70 3.28 7.16 19.62
N PHE A 71 2.59 8.29 19.68
CA PHE A 71 2.21 9.06 18.50
C PHE A 71 3.45 9.43 17.68
N VAL A 72 4.49 9.96 18.34
CA VAL A 72 5.74 10.41 17.69
C VAL A 72 6.45 9.28 16.96
N GLU A 73 6.55 8.09 17.58
CA GLU A 73 7.17 6.94 16.90
C GLU A 73 6.33 6.43 15.74
N THR A 74 5.00 6.49 15.87
CA THR A 74 4.07 6.07 14.83
C THR A 74 4.11 7.02 13.65
N GLU A 75 4.14 8.32 13.89
CA GLU A 75 4.30 9.37 12.88
C GLU A 75 5.62 9.21 12.13
N ASP A 76 6.75 9.05 12.84
CA ASP A 76 8.06 8.84 12.22
C ASP A 76 8.10 7.59 11.34
N ALA A 77 7.55 6.46 11.81
CA ALA A 77 7.44 5.24 11.01
C ALA A 77 6.57 5.44 9.75
N SER A 78 5.48 6.20 9.89
CA SER A 78 4.55 6.50 8.80
C SER A 78 5.20 7.39 7.74
N ILE A 79 5.96 8.41 8.15
CA ILE A 79 6.74 9.28 7.27
C ILE A 79 7.80 8.47 6.52
N LYS A 80 8.53 7.58 7.21
CA LYS A 80 9.54 6.71 6.58
C LYS A 80 8.93 5.82 5.51
N LEU A 81 7.78 5.21 5.78
CA LEU A 81 7.09 4.41 4.78
C LEU A 81 6.63 5.28 3.60
N PHE A 82 6.08 6.45 3.86
CA PHE A 82 5.63 7.37 2.80
C PHE A 82 6.77 7.78 1.88
N GLN A 83 7.93 8.16 2.44
CA GLN A 83 9.13 8.49 1.67
C GLN A 83 9.65 7.29 0.88
N PHE A 84 9.64 6.09 1.46
CA PHE A 84 9.99 4.86 0.75
C PHE A 84 9.06 4.63 -0.46
N LEU A 85 7.75 4.79 -0.30
CA LEU A 85 6.79 4.65 -1.40
C LEU A 85 6.98 5.75 -2.45
N GLN A 86 7.23 6.99 -2.01
CA GLN A 86 7.51 8.13 -2.89
C GLN A 86 8.76 7.93 -3.73
N SER A 87 9.77 7.22 -3.21
CA SER A 87 11.00 6.89 -3.94
C SER A 87 10.78 5.92 -5.12
N LYS A 88 9.59 5.31 -5.21
CA LYS A 88 9.17 4.41 -6.30
C LYS A 88 8.42 5.19 -7.39
N ASP A 89 9.02 6.30 -7.83
CA ASP A 89 8.48 7.24 -8.83
C ASP A 89 8.70 6.80 -10.29
N LYS A 90 9.50 5.75 -10.49
CA LYS A 90 9.83 5.16 -11.79
C LYS A 90 9.50 3.67 -11.80
N GLU A 91 9.72 3.04 -12.94
CA GLU A 91 9.49 1.61 -13.12
C GLU A 91 10.40 0.77 -12.22
N PHE A 92 9.83 -0.28 -11.66
CA PHE A 92 10.53 -1.29 -10.88
C PHE A 92 9.82 -2.64 -10.97
N GLN A 93 10.51 -3.70 -10.60
CA GLN A 93 10.02 -5.06 -10.66
C GLN A 93 9.79 -5.62 -9.26
N ILE A 94 8.66 -6.31 -9.06
CA ILE A 94 8.36 -7.08 -7.85
C ILE A 94 7.96 -8.49 -8.26
N GLY A 95 8.86 -9.46 -8.03
CA GLY A 95 8.69 -10.81 -8.57
C GLY A 95 8.53 -10.76 -10.09
N ASP A 96 7.44 -11.30 -10.62
CA ASP A 96 7.13 -11.27 -12.06
C ASP A 96 6.20 -10.12 -12.48
N THR A 97 5.99 -9.14 -11.61
CA THR A 97 5.15 -7.96 -11.90
C THR A 97 6.03 -6.75 -12.17
N VAL A 98 5.86 -6.13 -13.34
CA VAL A 98 6.42 -4.82 -13.65
C VAL A 98 5.46 -3.75 -13.14
N VAL A 99 5.92 -2.93 -12.20
CA VAL A 99 5.20 -1.76 -11.69
C VAL A 99 5.78 -0.54 -12.37
N ARG A 100 4.95 0.23 -13.08
CA ARG A 100 5.40 1.44 -13.80
C ARG A 100 5.73 2.57 -12.83
N TYR A 101 4.89 2.77 -11.81
CA TYR A 101 5.11 3.69 -10.71
C TYR A 101 4.03 3.50 -9.64
N LEU A 102 4.25 4.08 -8.46
CA LEU A 102 3.22 4.25 -7.43
C LEU A 102 2.67 5.67 -7.47
N SER A 103 1.35 5.81 -7.52
CA SER A 103 0.69 7.10 -7.30
C SER A 103 0.25 7.19 -5.85
N LEU A 104 0.75 8.19 -5.11
CA LEU A 104 0.30 8.49 -3.76
C LEU A 104 -1.04 9.23 -3.84
N ALA A 105 -2.09 8.63 -3.27
CA ALA A 105 -3.45 9.17 -3.31
C ALA A 105 -3.80 10.02 -2.07
N VAL A 106 -2.78 10.43 -1.31
CA VAL A 106 -2.83 11.33 -0.16
C VAL A 106 -1.56 12.20 -0.16
N PRO A 107 -1.62 13.45 0.34
CA PRO A 107 -0.44 14.34 0.34
C PRO A 107 0.63 13.93 1.36
N GLU A 108 0.23 13.21 2.41
CA GLU A 108 1.07 12.76 3.52
C GLU A 108 0.38 11.56 4.22
N PRO A 109 1.05 10.83 5.14
CA PRO A 109 0.37 9.85 5.99
C PRO A 109 -0.81 10.47 6.74
N GLN A 110 -1.96 9.82 6.72
CA GLN A 110 -3.18 10.33 7.35
C GLN A 110 -3.35 9.68 8.73
N ASP A 111 -3.43 10.50 9.78
CA ASP A 111 -3.72 10.04 11.15
C ASP A 111 -5.15 9.48 11.23
N VAL A 112 -5.30 8.27 11.79
CA VAL A 112 -6.59 7.60 12.01
C VAL A 112 -6.96 7.58 13.49
N GLY A 113 -6.06 8.03 14.37
CA GLY A 113 -6.20 8.01 15.81
C GLY A 113 -5.68 6.71 16.40
N THR A 114 -6.41 6.17 17.38
CA THR A 114 -6.02 4.94 18.09
C THR A 114 -7.07 3.86 17.94
N ASP A 115 -6.62 2.61 17.94
CA ASP A 115 -7.51 1.46 18.07
C ASP A 115 -8.02 1.26 19.52
N ASP A 116 -8.88 0.26 19.75
CA ASP A 116 -9.45 -0.04 21.07
C ASP A 116 -8.40 -0.36 22.17
N SER A 117 -7.16 -0.66 21.79
CA SER A 117 -6.05 -0.95 22.70
C SER A 117 -5.13 0.25 22.94
N GLY A 118 -5.45 1.39 22.33
CA GLY A 118 -4.67 2.63 22.40
C GLY A 118 -3.43 2.64 21.50
N VAL A 119 -3.35 1.76 20.50
CA VAL A 119 -2.26 1.76 19.51
C VAL A 119 -2.59 2.79 18.44
N TYR A 120 -1.65 3.69 18.15
CA TYR A 120 -1.80 4.68 17.09
C TYR A 120 -1.74 4.05 15.70
N GLU A 121 -2.61 4.55 14.82
CA GLU A 121 -2.74 4.08 13.46
C GLU A 121 -2.68 5.25 12.46
N PHE A 122 -1.98 5.00 11.36
CA PHE A 122 -1.93 5.91 10.21
C PHE A 122 -2.33 5.15 8.95
N VAL A 123 -2.84 5.86 7.96
CA VAL A 123 -3.18 5.29 6.66
C VAL A 123 -2.48 6.01 5.52
N ILE A 124 -1.96 5.23 4.56
CA ILE A 124 -1.45 5.73 3.28
C ILE A 124 -2.26 5.06 2.17
N TRP A 125 -2.81 5.87 1.25
CA TRP A 125 -3.47 5.37 0.06
C TRP A 125 -2.52 5.45 -1.13
N ILE A 126 -2.45 4.34 -1.88
CA ILE A 126 -1.67 4.27 -3.11
C ILE A 126 -2.50 3.66 -4.23
N ASP A 127 -2.26 4.12 -5.44
CA ASP A 127 -2.69 3.44 -6.65
C ASP A 127 -1.44 2.83 -7.31
N VAL A 128 -1.44 1.50 -7.46
CA VAL A 128 -0.34 0.78 -8.12
C VAL A 128 -0.63 0.71 -9.60
N ILE A 129 0.22 1.33 -10.43
CA ILE A 129 0.13 1.26 -11.88
C ILE A 129 1.06 0.14 -12.34
N TYR A 130 0.50 -0.95 -12.84
CA TYR A 130 1.26 -2.16 -13.20
C TYR A 130 0.99 -2.59 -14.64
N GLU A 131 1.98 -3.23 -15.26
CA GLU A 131 1.85 -3.80 -16.59
C GLU A 131 0.90 -5.01 -16.58
N ARG A 132 0.01 -5.09 -17.57
CA ARG A 132 -0.86 -6.24 -17.76
C ARG A 132 -0.15 -7.27 -18.64
N LYS A 133 -0.15 -8.51 -18.16
CA LYS A 133 0.18 -9.68 -18.97
C LYS A 133 -0.98 -10.05 -19.88
#